data_AF-A0A353QDZ5-F1
#
_entry.id   AF-A0A353QDZ5-F1
#
_cell.length_a   1.000
_cell.length_b   1.000
_cell.length_c   1.000
_cell.angle_alpha   90.00
_cell.angle_beta   90.00
_cell.angle_gamma   90.00
#
_symmetry.space_group_name_H-M   'P 1'
#
loop_
_entity.id
_entity.type
_entity.pdbx_description
1 polymer ?
#
loop_
_entity_poly.entity_id
_entity_poly.type
_entity_poly.pdbx_seq_one_letter_code
_entity_poly.pdbx_strand_id
1 'polypeptide(L)'
;MIADSLRHEGPAGTDTVTINTVLELHMINPNIYGTSWADWIDVLPPKEALAALHPATIRFGGNDFSRFDPATEQFYVAGGITKPKRALGETMRWFTDSGAEVILQIKVTKRRDEVNLFEKVIEELLKNACPAIKYRINKEVLCKQNSFETYQPEILEDKRVQYVLSWQGSDGYFGEVFHGGWIPREERKYSATGAESALRFLSEMGFPKDNRIVSEGLNALTASGWNRGKSCWNMYDPELGLFGDDIIRAVVFAYFGMEEHESIKQEIQRAFDCLERVNRANAVSEVIEIYRGKNVHKPGFALPWSYHLKLLAFTESWKDPNNLQRLAEYIEHLIGLSPFPDIYIKYKSQLIAPAAIFPKDLKKSLKDFGDKDWFWWFHTFELFARMGIVLKVPALKSQLAELKDILSQGDGFFRIKPKDYCFAKWSVYTGLALEEDWKKNKWMYDLTFRSLLILKYSEEIS
;
A
#
# COMPACT_ATOMS: atom_id res chain seq x y z
N MET A 1 32.76 -59.63 23.48
CA MET A 1 32.60 -61.09 23.55
C MET A 1 31.70 -61.50 22.41
N ILE A 2 32.28 -62.25 21.47
CA ILE A 2 31.69 -63.06 20.37
C ILE A 2 30.60 -62.39 19.51
N ALA A 3 31.04 -61.89 18.35
CA ALA A 3 30.18 -61.61 17.21
C ALA A 3 29.89 -62.93 16.48
N ASP A 4 28.66 -63.44 16.60
CA ASP A 4 28.20 -64.58 15.81
C ASP A 4 27.74 -64.08 14.44
N SER A 5 28.68 -64.03 13.49
CA SER A 5 28.33 -63.94 12.07
C SER A 5 27.89 -65.32 11.59
N LEU A 6 26.57 -65.55 11.53
CA LEU A 6 26.00 -66.76 10.92
C LEU A 6 26.28 -66.76 9.41
N ARG A 7 27.16 -67.66 8.95
CA ARG A 7 27.43 -67.95 7.54
C ARG A 7 26.75 -69.26 7.16
N HIS A 8 25.88 -69.23 6.16
CA HIS A 8 25.26 -70.42 5.60
C HIS A 8 25.68 -70.55 4.13
N GLU A 9 26.34 -71.65 3.75
CA GLU A 9 26.78 -71.96 2.38
C GLU A 9 26.01 -73.19 1.86
N GLY A 10 25.36 -73.07 0.70
CA GLY A 10 24.65 -74.15 -0.01
C GLY A 10 24.57 -73.85 -1.52
N PRO A 11 24.51 -74.84 -2.43
CA PRO A 11 24.93 -74.62 -3.83
C PRO A 11 23.87 -73.96 -4.73
N ALA A 12 24.38 -73.17 -5.70
CA ALA A 12 23.73 -72.33 -6.72
C ALA A 12 23.00 -71.06 -6.22
N GLY A 13 23.70 -69.92 -6.31
CA GLY A 13 23.20 -68.57 -5.98
C GLY A 13 23.67 -68.00 -4.63
N THR A 14 24.89 -68.31 -4.20
CA THR A 14 25.41 -67.95 -2.86
C THR A 14 25.90 -66.51 -2.76
N ASP A 15 24.97 -65.55 -2.70
CA ASP A 15 25.29 -64.21 -2.20
C ASP A 15 25.45 -64.25 -0.68
N THR A 16 26.59 -63.75 -0.19
CA THR A 16 26.86 -63.68 1.26
C THR A 16 26.31 -62.38 1.82
N VAL A 17 25.24 -62.44 2.63
CA VAL A 17 24.70 -61.27 3.34
C VAL A 17 25.44 -61.08 4.66
N THR A 18 26.11 -59.95 4.84
CA THR A 18 26.74 -59.58 6.11
C THR A 18 25.85 -58.58 6.84
N ILE A 19 25.36 -58.94 8.03
CA ILE A 19 24.54 -58.06 8.88
C ILE A 19 25.45 -57.43 9.94
N ASN A 20 25.53 -56.10 9.96
CA ASN A 20 26.24 -55.35 10.99
C ASN A 20 25.24 -54.69 11.95
N THR A 21 25.11 -55.25 13.16
CA THR A 21 24.16 -54.78 14.17
C THR A 21 24.66 -53.62 15.04
N VAL A 22 25.91 -53.19 14.84
CA VAL A 22 26.54 -52.09 15.59
C VAL A 22 26.50 -50.76 14.82
N LEU A 23 26.11 -50.81 13.54
CA LEU A 23 26.03 -49.65 12.66
C LEU A 23 24.56 -49.33 12.36
N GLU A 24 24.03 -48.30 13.02
CA GLU A 24 22.72 -47.72 12.67
C GLU A 24 22.91 -46.71 11.54
N LEU A 25 22.31 -46.99 10.37
CA LEU A 25 22.40 -46.09 9.20
C LEU A 25 21.36 -44.97 9.27
N HIS A 26 20.10 -45.34 9.51
CA HIS A 26 18.98 -44.41 9.59
C HIS A 26 17.92 -44.93 10.57
N MET A 27 17.32 -44.01 11.32
CA MET A 27 16.07 -44.25 12.03
C MET A 27 14.90 -44.05 11.06
N ILE A 28 14.15 -45.12 10.82
CA ILE A 28 13.01 -45.08 9.92
C ILE A 28 11.79 -44.57 10.69
N ASN A 29 11.15 -43.51 10.18
CA ASN A 29 9.90 -43.00 10.75
C ASN A 29 8.83 -44.10 10.69
N PRO A 30 8.10 -44.38 11.78
CA PRO A 30 6.99 -45.33 11.77
C PRO A 30 5.96 -45.07 10.64
N ASN A 31 5.78 -43.80 10.26
CA ASN A 31 4.86 -43.36 9.19
C ASN A 31 5.49 -43.38 7.78
N ILE A 32 6.67 -44.00 7.59
CA ILE A 32 7.38 -43.99 6.30
C ILE A 32 6.53 -44.57 5.15
N TYR A 33 5.64 -45.52 5.48
CA TYR A 33 4.70 -46.07 4.54
C TYR A 33 3.44 -45.21 4.53
N GLY A 34 3.19 -44.58 3.38
CA GLY A 34 2.06 -43.70 3.19
C GLY A 34 1.38 -43.95 1.85
N THR A 35 0.21 -43.36 1.67
CA THR A 35 -0.53 -43.37 0.41
C THR A 35 -0.86 -41.96 -0.03
N SER A 36 -0.92 -41.76 -1.35
CA SER A 36 -1.37 -40.51 -1.96
C SER A 36 -2.73 -40.75 -2.58
N TRP A 37 -3.69 -39.91 -2.23
CA TRP A 37 -5.03 -39.95 -2.75
C TRP A 37 -5.23 -38.75 -3.67
N ALA A 38 -5.49 -39.04 -4.95
CA ALA A 38 -5.75 -38.03 -5.98
C ALA A 38 -7.20 -37.54 -5.99
N ASP A 39 -8.11 -38.30 -5.36
CA ASP A 39 -9.48 -37.88 -5.15
C ASP A 39 -9.60 -36.92 -3.96
N TRP A 40 -10.60 -36.06 -4.04
CA TRP A 40 -10.89 -35.08 -3.00
C TRP A 40 -11.23 -35.73 -1.66
N ILE A 41 -11.11 -34.91 -0.62
CA ILE A 41 -11.28 -35.25 0.79
C ILE A 41 -12.65 -35.90 1.13
N ASP A 42 -13.59 -35.89 0.19
CA ASP A 42 -14.94 -36.45 0.31
C ASP A 42 -15.05 -37.90 -0.21
N VAL A 43 -14.01 -38.43 -0.88
CA VAL A 43 -13.86 -39.85 -1.24
C VAL A 43 -12.80 -40.45 -0.35
N LEU A 44 -13.20 -40.72 0.89
CA LEU A 44 -12.30 -41.28 1.87
C LEU A 44 -11.90 -42.70 1.46
N PRO A 45 -10.60 -43.06 1.50
CA PRO A 45 -10.18 -44.43 1.27
C PRO A 45 -10.87 -45.38 2.29
N PRO A 46 -11.14 -46.64 1.91
CA PRO A 46 -11.72 -47.62 2.82
C PRO A 46 -10.86 -47.75 4.09
N LYS A 47 -11.50 -47.75 5.28
CA LYS A 47 -10.77 -47.81 6.56
C LYS A 47 -9.94 -49.09 6.67
N GLU A 48 -10.42 -50.19 6.09
CA GLU A 48 -9.78 -51.51 6.09
C GLU A 48 -8.46 -51.50 5.30
N ALA A 49 -8.38 -50.70 4.23
CA ALA A 49 -7.17 -50.58 3.42
C ALA A 49 -6.07 -49.77 4.13
N LEU A 50 -6.46 -48.86 5.03
CA LEU A 50 -5.53 -48.03 5.80
C LEU A 50 -5.06 -48.69 7.10
N ALA A 51 -5.91 -49.50 7.72
CA ALA A 51 -5.53 -50.26 8.90
C ALA A 51 -4.30 -51.14 8.63
N ALA A 52 -4.16 -51.66 7.40
CA ALA A 52 -3.00 -52.44 6.96
C ALA A 52 -1.69 -51.64 6.85
N LEU A 53 -1.77 -50.31 6.78
CA LEU A 53 -0.62 -49.41 6.65
C LEU A 53 -0.30 -48.67 7.95
N HIS A 54 -1.08 -48.87 9.02
CA HIS A 54 -0.93 -48.10 10.25
C HIS A 54 0.38 -48.43 11.00
N PRO A 55 1.14 -47.42 11.47
CA PRO A 55 0.85 -45.99 11.36
C PRO A 55 1.25 -45.44 9.98
N ALA A 56 0.37 -44.62 9.38
CA ALA A 56 0.51 -44.19 7.98
C ALA A 56 0.37 -42.66 7.83
N THR A 57 1.09 -42.10 6.86
CA THR A 57 0.82 -40.76 6.33
C THR A 57 -0.07 -40.84 5.09
N ILE A 58 -1.17 -40.08 5.07
CA ILE A 58 -2.08 -39.98 3.92
C ILE A 58 -1.95 -38.58 3.33
N ARG A 59 -1.59 -38.49 2.05
CA ARG A 59 -1.53 -37.22 1.32
C ARG A 59 -2.75 -37.07 0.42
N PHE A 60 -3.51 -36.00 0.61
CA PHE A 60 -4.54 -35.55 -0.33
C PHE A 60 -3.94 -34.45 -1.23
N GLY A 61 -3.85 -34.73 -2.53
CA GLY A 61 -3.22 -33.81 -3.49
C GLY A 61 -3.11 -34.41 -4.90
N GLY A 62 -2.50 -33.71 -5.83
CA GLY A 62 -2.35 -34.14 -7.22
C GLY A 62 -2.79 -33.08 -8.23
N ASN A 63 -2.67 -33.38 -9.52
CA ASN A 63 -2.94 -32.41 -10.59
C ASN A 63 -4.40 -31.92 -10.60
N ASP A 64 -5.35 -32.80 -10.24
CA ASP A 64 -6.77 -32.45 -10.20
C ASP A 64 -7.16 -31.68 -8.93
N PHE A 65 -6.33 -31.75 -7.87
CA PHE A 65 -6.49 -30.98 -6.63
C PHE A 65 -6.26 -29.46 -6.84
N SER A 66 -5.76 -29.05 -8.01
CA SER A 66 -5.44 -27.64 -8.33
C SER A 66 -6.62 -26.83 -8.91
N ARG A 67 -7.73 -27.49 -9.26
CA ARG A 67 -8.79 -26.90 -10.09
C ARG A 67 -10.00 -26.32 -9.35
N PHE A 68 -10.08 -26.46 -8.04
CA PHE A 68 -11.31 -26.19 -7.27
C PHE A 68 -11.11 -25.11 -6.21
N ASP A 69 -12.13 -24.27 -6.00
CA ASP A 69 -12.23 -23.33 -4.88
C ASP A 69 -13.20 -23.84 -3.79
N PRO A 70 -12.69 -24.21 -2.60
CA PRO A 70 -13.52 -24.80 -1.54
C PRO A 70 -14.59 -23.86 -0.97
N ALA A 71 -14.50 -22.55 -1.23
CA ALA A 71 -15.46 -21.56 -0.76
C ALA A 71 -16.69 -21.42 -1.66
N THR A 72 -16.60 -21.76 -2.95
CA THR A 72 -17.61 -21.35 -3.95
C THR A 72 -18.28 -22.50 -4.68
N GLU A 73 -17.67 -23.68 -4.75
CA GLU A 73 -18.18 -24.78 -5.56
C GLU A 73 -18.91 -25.86 -4.73
N GLN A 74 -20.10 -26.28 -5.20
CA GLN A 74 -20.97 -27.28 -4.56
C GLN A 74 -20.82 -28.71 -5.12
N PHE A 75 -20.09 -28.88 -6.22
CA PHE A 75 -19.94 -30.13 -6.97
C PHE A 75 -18.52 -30.27 -7.52
N TYR A 76 -18.01 -31.49 -7.66
CA TYR A 76 -16.71 -31.75 -8.31
C TYR A 76 -16.82 -32.88 -9.33
N VAL A 77 -15.84 -32.99 -10.24
CA VAL A 77 -15.78 -34.04 -11.27
C VAL A 77 -14.70 -35.05 -10.91
N ALA A 78 -15.07 -36.32 -10.77
CA ALA A 78 -14.14 -37.44 -10.58
C ALA A 78 -14.43 -38.55 -11.59
N GLY A 79 -13.42 -38.98 -12.34
CA GLY A 79 -13.58 -39.99 -13.41
C GLY A 79 -14.57 -39.58 -14.51
N GLY A 80 -14.74 -38.28 -14.76
CA GLY A 80 -15.71 -37.75 -15.72
C GLY A 80 -17.16 -37.64 -15.21
N ILE A 81 -17.40 -37.90 -13.93
CA ILE A 81 -18.74 -37.85 -13.32
C ILE A 81 -18.82 -36.72 -12.28
N THR A 82 -19.84 -35.87 -12.38
CA THR A 82 -20.12 -34.79 -11.43
C THR A 82 -20.77 -35.36 -10.15
N LYS A 83 -20.22 -35.02 -8.97
CA LYS A 83 -20.68 -35.50 -7.66
C LYS A 83 -20.90 -34.32 -6.68
N PRO A 84 -21.93 -34.37 -5.80
CA PRO A 84 -22.19 -33.35 -4.79
C PRO A 84 -21.22 -33.44 -3.60
N LYS A 85 -20.96 -32.29 -2.96
CA LYS A 85 -20.10 -32.12 -1.77
C LYS A 85 -20.64 -32.84 -0.51
N ARG A 86 -19.75 -33.39 0.33
CA ARG A 86 -20.07 -33.76 1.73
C ARG A 86 -19.61 -32.66 2.69
N ALA A 87 -20.23 -32.56 3.86
CA ALA A 87 -19.87 -31.55 4.84
C ALA A 87 -18.47 -31.84 5.43
N LEU A 88 -17.60 -30.81 5.45
CA LEU A 88 -16.22 -30.87 5.97
C LEU A 88 -16.10 -31.54 7.36
N GLY A 89 -17.15 -31.47 8.17
CA GLY A 89 -17.23 -32.09 9.50
C GLY A 89 -17.20 -33.63 9.51
N GLU A 90 -17.68 -34.31 8.45
CA GLU A 90 -17.62 -35.77 8.36
C GLU A 90 -16.19 -36.26 8.07
N THR A 91 -15.50 -35.51 7.22
CA THR A 91 -14.12 -35.78 6.82
C THR A 91 -13.15 -35.58 7.98
N MET A 92 -13.33 -34.52 8.77
CA MET A 92 -12.49 -34.29 9.97
C MET A 92 -12.69 -35.36 11.05
N ARG A 93 -13.92 -35.89 11.21
CA ARG A 93 -14.17 -37.04 12.09
C ARG A 93 -13.44 -38.28 11.60
N TRP A 94 -13.46 -38.55 10.29
CA TRP A 94 -12.74 -39.69 9.74
C TRP A 94 -11.23 -39.62 9.95
N PHE A 95 -10.61 -38.43 9.85
CA PHE A 95 -9.18 -38.26 10.16
C PHE A 95 -8.87 -38.56 11.62
N THR A 96 -9.73 -38.09 12.52
CA THR A 96 -9.57 -38.34 13.95
C THR A 96 -9.70 -39.82 14.27
N ASP A 97 -10.66 -40.50 13.64
CA ASP A 97 -10.94 -41.93 13.86
C ASP A 97 -9.91 -42.88 13.24
N SER A 98 -9.15 -42.46 12.23
CA SER A 98 -8.22 -43.34 11.50
C SER A 98 -6.82 -43.43 12.13
N GLY A 99 -6.47 -42.49 13.02
CA GLY A 99 -5.13 -42.41 13.63
C GLY A 99 -4.00 -42.06 12.66
N ALA A 100 -4.32 -41.77 11.39
CA ALA A 100 -3.36 -41.45 10.36
C ALA A 100 -2.90 -39.99 10.41
N GLU A 101 -1.65 -39.74 10.04
CA GLU A 101 -1.16 -38.38 9.80
C GLU A 101 -1.64 -37.91 8.43
N VAL A 102 -2.17 -36.69 8.32
CA VAL A 102 -2.80 -36.19 7.10
C VAL A 102 -2.03 -34.99 6.55
N ILE A 103 -1.62 -35.09 5.29
CA ILE A 103 -1.03 -33.98 4.52
C ILE A 103 -2.08 -33.50 3.51
N LEU A 104 -2.48 -32.24 3.61
CA LEU A 104 -3.45 -31.62 2.70
C LEU A 104 -2.74 -30.60 1.79
N GLN A 105 -2.84 -30.78 0.47
CA GLN A 105 -2.41 -29.76 -0.49
C GLN A 105 -3.42 -28.60 -0.51
N ILE A 106 -2.98 -27.40 -0.11
CA ILE A 106 -3.79 -26.17 -0.17
C ILE A 106 -3.38 -25.37 -1.40
N LYS A 107 -4.35 -24.88 -2.17
CA LYS A 107 -4.11 -23.97 -3.29
C LYS A 107 -3.76 -22.58 -2.75
N VAL A 108 -2.49 -22.21 -2.76
CA VAL A 108 -2.06 -20.83 -2.55
C VAL A 108 -2.13 -20.10 -3.90
N THR A 109 -3.31 -19.59 -4.26
CA THR A 109 -3.46 -18.73 -5.44
C THR A 109 -2.92 -17.33 -5.14
N LYS A 110 -1.63 -17.10 -5.40
CA LYS A 110 -1.26 -15.89 -6.13
C LYS A 110 -1.38 -16.25 -7.62
N ARG A 111 -2.28 -15.61 -8.36
CA ARG A 111 -2.48 -15.90 -9.79
C ARG A 111 -1.14 -15.72 -10.51
N ARG A 112 -0.57 -16.81 -11.04
CA ARG A 112 0.71 -16.81 -11.77
C ARG A 112 0.70 -15.81 -12.94
N ASP A 113 -0.49 -15.53 -13.48
CA ASP A 113 -0.71 -14.54 -14.54
C ASP A 113 -0.65 -13.09 -14.03
N GLU A 114 -1.09 -12.81 -12.79
CA GLU A 114 -0.99 -11.47 -12.17
C GLU A 114 0.47 -11.11 -11.82
N VAL A 115 1.24 -12.08 -11.32
CA VAL A 115 2.68 -11.87 -11.02
C VAL A 115 3.46 -11.55 -12.30
N ASN A 116 3.21 -12.31 -13.38
CA ASN A 116 3.81 -12.09 -14.69
C ASN A 116 3.38 -10.75 -15.33
N LEU A 117 2.15 -10.29 -15.04
CA LEU A 117 1.63 -9.02 -15.53
C LEU A 117 2.44 -7.83 -15.00
N PHE A 118 2.59 -7.74 -13.66
CA PHE A 118 3.26 -6.60 -13.05
C PHE A 118 4.78 -6.64 -13.25
N GLU A 119 5.40 -7.82 -13.36
CA GLU A 119 6.81 -7.96 -13.73
C GLU A 119 7.11 -7.28 -15.09
N LYS A 120 6.29 -7.55 -16.12
CA LYS A 120 6.46 -6.92 -17.44
C LYS A 120 6.29 -5.41 -17.41
N VAL A 121 5.29 -4.92 -16.67
CA VAL A 121 5.06 -3.48 -16.50
C VAL A 121 6.25 -2.83 -15.80
N ILE A 122 6.77 -3.45 -14.75
CA ILE A 122 7.95 -2.98 -14.03
C ILE A 122 9.17 -2.93 -14.97
N GLU A 123 9.41 -3.96 -15.77
CA GLU A 123 10.50 -3.97 -16.76
C GLU A 123 10.36 -2.83 -17.78
N GLU A 124 9.16 -2.61 -18.30
CA GLU A 124 8.87 -1.53 -19.25
C GLU A 124 9.07 -0.14 -18.64
N LEU A 125 8.63 0.07 -17.39
CA LEU A 125 8.88 1.33 -16.67
C LEU A 125 10.37 1.53 -16.39
N LEU A 126 11.08 0.49 -15.97
CA LEU A 126 12.52 0.54 -15.73
C LEU A 126 13.32 0.85 -17.00
N LYS A 127 12.79 0.49 -18.17
CA LYS A 127 13.39 0.81 -19.47
C LYS A 127 13.06 2.24 -19.92
N ASN A 128 11.79 2.62 -19.86
CA ASN A 128 11.27 3.76 -20.63
C ASN A 128 10.74 4.94 -19.80
N ALA A 129 10.55 4.79 -18.48
CA ALA A 129 10.08 5.89 -17.63
C ALA A 129 11.19 6.93 -17.35
N CYS A 130 10.86 8.03 -16.69
CA CYS A 130 11.86 9.01 -16.25
C CYS A 130 12.77 8.42 -15.14
N PRO A 131 13.98 8.96 -14.95
CA PRO A 131 14.93 8.48 -13.93
C PRO A 131 14.35 8.44 -12.51
N ALA A 132 13.48 9.39 -12.14
CA ALA A 132 12.82 9.40 -10.84
C ALA A 132 11.89 8.20 -10.63
N ILE A 133 11.06 7.84 -11.62
CA ILE A 133 10.23 6.64 -11.56
C ILE A 133 11.13 5.40 -11.47
N LYS A 134 12.20 5.30 -12.27
CA LYS A 134 13.12 4.16 -12.25
C LYS A 134 13.77 3.97 -10.88
N TYR A 135 14.27 5.05 -10.28
CA TYR A 135 14.84 5.04 -8.95
C TYR A 135 13.83 4.52 -7.92
N ARG A 136 12.62 5.10 -7.93
CA ARG A 136 11.59 4.81 -6.95
C ARG A 136 10.97 3.42 -7.12
N ILE A 137 10.83 2.89 -8.33
CA ILE A 137 10.45 1.49 -8.54
C ILE A 137 11.47 0.56 -7.89
N ASN A 138 12.77 0.79 -8.11
CA ASN A 138 13.78 -0.05 -7.49
C ASN A 138 13.77 0.06 -5.96
N LYS A 139 13.62 1.26 -5.41
CA LYS A 139 13.63 1.52 -3.97
C LYS A 139 12.35 1.06 -3.25
N GLU A 140 11.19 1.53 -3.70
CA GLU A 140 9.90 1.37 -2.99
C GLU A 140 9.18 0.09 -3.40
N VAL A 141 9.21 -0.28 -4.69
CA VAL A 141 8.46 -1.45 -5.20
C VAL A 141 9.29 -2.73 -5.08
N LEU A 142 10.52 -2.72 -5.62
CA LEU A 142 11.41 -3.88 -5.65
C LEU A 142 12.32 -4.01 -4.42
N CYS A 143 12.28 -3.04 -3.50
CA CYS A 143 13.07 -3.03 -2.27
C CYS A 143 14.59 -3.25 -2.47
N LYS A 144 15.13 -2.79 -3.60
CA LYS A 144 16.57 -2.87 -3.91
C LYS A 144 17.34 -1.75 -3.23
N GLN A 145 18.53 -2.08 -2.76
CA GLN A 145 19.49 -1.12 -2.21
C GLN A 145 20.21 -0.41 -3.37
N ASN A 146 19.49 0.47 -4.05
CA ASN A 146 20.06 1.33 -5.09
C ASN A 146 20.40 2.70 -4.52
N SER A 147 21.59 3.19 -4.82
CA SER A 147 22.02 4.51 -4.41
C SER A 147 21.41 5.59 -5.33
N PHE A 148 20.97 6.69 -4.72
CA PHE A 148 20.37 7.81 -5.45
C PHE A 148 21.36 8.41 -6.46
N GLU A 149 22.65 8.38 -6.14
CA GLU A 149 23.76 8.88 -6.95
C GLU A 149 23.83 8.23 -8.33
N THR A 150 23.28 7.02 -8.49
CA THR A 150 23.19 6.34 -9.80
C THR A 150 22.24 7.07 -10.76
N TYR A 151 21.15 7.63 -10.25
CA TYR A 151 20.11 8.29 -11.05
C TYR A 151 20.23 9.82 -11.04
N GLN A 152 20.94 10.37 -10.06
CA GLN A 152 21.05 11.80 -9.82
C GLN A 152 21.48 12.61 -11.06
N PRO A 153 22.49 12.20 -11.86
CA PRO A 153 22.90 12.98 -13.03
C PRO A 153 21.75 13.22 -14.02
N GLU A 154 20.99 12.19 -14.37
CA GLU A 154 19.84 12.30 -15.28
C GLU A 154 18.67 13.08 -14.65
N ILE A 155 18.45 12.94 -13.34
CA ILE A 155 17.42 13.72 -12.62
C ILE A 155 17.74 15.22 -12.65
N LEU A 156 19.02 15.58 -12.59
CA LEU A 156 19.46 16.99 -12.66
C LEU A 156 19.32 17.59 -14.07
N GLU A 157 19.11 16.79 -15.10
CA GLU A 157 18.81 17.27 -16.46
C GLU A 157 17.35 17.72 -16.61
N ASP A 158 16.44 17.30 -15.71
CA ASP A 158 15.05 17.72 -15.72
C ASP A 158 14.93 19.24 -15.44
N LYS A 159 14.34 19.97 -16.39
CA LYS A 159 14.21 21.45 -16.29
C LYS A 159 13.39 21.89 -15.10
N ARG A 160 12.45 21.08 -14.63
CA ARG A 160 11.64 21.37 -13.43
C ARG A 160 12.49 21.22 -12.18
N VAL A 161 13.38 20.23 -12.13
CA VAL A 161 14.37 20.09 -11.04
C VAL A 161 15.29 21.31 -11.04
N GLN A 162 15.91 21.65 -12.17
CA GLN A 162 16.76 22.85 -12.27
C GLN A 162 16.03 24.12 -11.85
N TYR A 163 14.77 24.27 -12.27
CA TYR A 163 13.94 25.39 -11.86
C TYR A 163 13.71 25.43 -10.34
N VAL A 164 13.37 24.31 -9.70
CA VAL A 164 13.21 24.24 -8.25
C VAL A 164 14.51 24.51 -7.50
N LEU A 165 15.63 23.95 -7.97
CA LEU A 165 16.95 24.19 -7.39
C LEU A 165 17.34 25.67 -7.46
N SER A 166 16.91 26.39 -8.51
CA SER A 166 17.15 27.84 -8.63
C SER A 166 16.41 28.69 -7.60
N TRP A 167 15.45 28.12 -6.87
CA TRP A 167 14.70 28.85 -5.84
C TRP A 167 15.47 28.93 -4.52
N GLN A 168 16.54 28.16 -4.33
CA GLN A 168 17.31 28.17 -3.09
C GLN A 168 18.16 29.43 -2.99
N GLY A 169 17.93 30.22 -1.95
CA GLY A 169 18.73 31.39 -1.60
C GLY A 169 20.07 31.02 -0.97
N SER A 170 20.92 32.02 -0.74
CA SER A 170 22.22 31.84 -0.07
C SER A 170 22.11 31.40 1.39
N ASP A 171 20.95 31.60 2.01
CA ASP A 171 20.60 31.15 3.36
C ASP A 171 20.06 29.70 3.39
N GLY A 172 20.02 29.02 2.24
CA GLY A 172 19.48 27.68 2.09
C GLY A 172 17.95 27.62 1.97
N TYR A 173 17.23 28.73 2.18
CA TYR A 173 15.77 28.76 2.12
C TYR A 173 15.28 28.69 0.67
N PHE A 174 14.21 27.91 0.43
CA PHE A 174 13.61 27.78 -0.90
C PHE A 174 12.48 28.77 -1.13
N GLY A 175 12.66 29.65 -2.11
CA GLY A 175 11.61 30.54 -2.61
C GLY A 175 11.28 31.73 -1.70
N GLU A 176 10.14 32.36 -1.95
CA GLU A 176 9.73 33.61 -1.29
C GLU A 176 8.75 33.40 -0.12
N VAL A 177 8.02 32.29 -0.14
CA VAL A 177 7.03 31.92 0.87
C VAL A 177 7.23 30.49 1.34
N PHE A 178 6.56 30.09 2.42
CA PHE A 178 6.57 28.68 2.84
C PHE A 178 5.58 27.85 2.02
N HIS A 179 4.30 28.21 2.11
CA HIS A 179 3.17 27.53 1.46
C HIS A 179 2.83 28.21 0.12
N GLY A 180 3.35 27.67 -0.98
CA GLY A 180 3.16 28.19 -2.34
C GLY A 180 4.04 27.49 -3.37
N GLY A 181 4.12 28.03 -4.58
CA GLY A 181 4.93 27.46 -5.68
C GLY A 181 4.13 26.65 -6.69
N TRP A 182 4.40 26.88 -7.98
CA TRP A 182 3.92 26.07 -9.10
C TRP A 182 5.11 25.62 -9.96
N ILE A 183 5.15 24.34 -10.30
CA ILE A 183 6.23 23.70 -11.06
C ILE A 183 5.57 22.88 -12.20
N PRO A 184 5.86 23.18 -13.48
CA PRO A 184 6.63 24.34 -13.96
C PRO A 184 5.93 25.68 -13.65
N ARG A 185 6.65 26.80 -13.83
CA ARG A 185 6.15 28.15 -13.50
C ARG A 185 4.80 28.43 -14.17
N GLU A 186 3.86 28.94 -13.37
CA GLU A 186 2.62 29.55 -13.87
C GLU A 186 2.60 31.04 -13.55
N GLU A 187 2.38 31.87 -14.58
CA GLU A 187 2.19 33.31 -14.38
C GLU A 187 0.77 33.58 -13.89
N ARG A 188 0.59 33.53 -12.56
CA ARG A 188 -0.65 33.98 -11.90
C ARG A 188 -0.36 35.22 -11.06
N LYS A 189 -1.38 36.08 -10.90
CA LYS A 189 -1.33 37.35 -10.15
C LYS A 189 -0.73 37.25 -8.73
N TYR A 190 -0.77 36.06 -8.12
CA TYR A 190 -0.27 35.79 -6.77
C TYR A 190 0.62 34.52 -6.70
N SER A 191 1.32 34.16 -7.78
CA SER A 191 2.21 32.99 -7.79
C SER A 191 3.58 33.33 -7.21
N ALA A 192 3.82 33.00 -5.94
CA ALA A 192 5.14 33.01 -5.32
C ALA A 192 5.80 31.62 -5.44
N THR A 193 7.13 31.56 -5.44
CA THR A 193 7.90 30.33 -5.24
C THR A 193 7.82 29.93 -3.76
N GLY A 194 7.79 28.63 -3.46
CA GLY A 194 7.51 28.17 -2.09
C GLY A 194 8.33 26.96 -1.65
N ALA A 195 8.78 27.00 -0.40
CA ALA A 195 9.62 25.96 0.18
C ALA A 195 8.92 24.60 0.26
N GLU A 196 7.62 24.55 0.59
CA GLU A 196 6.86 23.29 0.64
C GLU A 196 6.83 22.61 -0.74
N SER A 197 6.46 23.33 -1.79
CA SER A 197 6.38 22.75 -3.13
C SER A 197 7.75 22.29 -3.63
N ALA A 198 8.80 23.07 -3.36
CA ALA A 198 10.17 22.73 -3.73
C ALA A 198 10.62 21.43 -3.05
N LEU A 199 10.58 21.38 -1.72
CA LEU A 199 11.06 20.25 -0.95
C LEU A 199 10.22 18.99 -1.19
N ARG A 200 8.89 19.12 -1.32
CA ARG A 200 8.03 17.98 -1.65
C ARG A 200 8.32 17.44 -3.05
N PHE A 201 8.51 18.33 -4.03
CA PHE A 201 8.89 17.91 -5.39
C PHE A 201 10.24 17.19 -5.39
N LEU A 202 11.25 17.74 -4.71
CA LEU A 202 12.57 17.10 -4.62
C LEU A 202 12.52 15.72 -3.94
N SER A 203 11.74 15.57 -2.85
CA SER A 203 11.52 14.26 -2.22
C SER A 203 10.89 13.26 -3.20
N GLU A 204 9.87 13.68 -3.96
CA GLU A 204 9.19 12.84 -4.94
C GLU A 204 10.06 12.51 -6.17
N MET A 205 11.03 13.37 -6.49
CA MET A 205 12.10 13.09 -7.47
C MET A 205 13.20 12.19 -6.91
N GLY A 206 13.16 11.85 -5.62
CA GLY A 206 14.05 10.88 -4.97
C GLY A 206 15.22 11.47 -4.19
N PHE A 207 15.34 12.79 -4.07
CA PHE A 207 16.44 13.41 -3.33
C PHE A 207 16.38 13.00 -1.86
N PRO A 208 17.47 12.45 -1.29
CA PRO A 208 17.47 12.03 0.10
C PRO A 208 17.79 13.20 1.04
N LYS A 209 17.49 13.03 2.34
CA LYS A 209 17.61 14.09 3.36
C LYS A 209 19.03 14.63 3.56
N ASP A 210 20.02 13.80 3.27
CA ASP A 210 21.46 14.03 3.36
C ASP A 210 22.04 14.70 2.10
N ASN A 211 21.27 14.83 1.02
CA ASN A 211 21.66 15.67 -0.10
C ASN A 211 21.87 17.12 0.37
N ARG A 212 23.02 17.73 0.05
CA ARG A 212 23.40 19.07 0.54
C ARG A 212 22.32 20.14 0.33
N ILE A 213 21.70 20.18 -0.84
CA ILE A 213 20.70 21.19 -1.17
C ILE A 213 19.41 20.97 -0.35
N VAL A 214 18.99 19.72 -0.21
CA VAL A 214 17.84 19.35 0.62
C VAL A 214 18.10 19.64 2.09
N SER A 215 19.26 19.25 2.61
CA SER A 215 19.60 19.43 4.02
C SER A 215 19.70 20.91 4.40
N GLU A 216 20.27 21.76 3.54
CA GLU A 216 20.26 23.22 3.71
C GLU A 216 18.82 23.77 3.77
N GLY A 217 17.93 23.32 2.88
CA GLY A 217 16.52 23.70 2.88
C GLY A 217 15.77 23.27 4.14
N LEU A 218 15.98 22.04 4.59
CA LEU A 218 15.36 21.52 5.82
C LEU A 218 15.88 22.26 7.05
N ASN A 219 17.18 22.55 7.11
CA ASN A 219 17.78 23.35 8.18
C ASN A 219 17.23 24.79 8.23
N ALA A 220 16.96 25.40 7.08
CA ALA A 220 16.31 26.72 7.05
C ALA A 220 14.92 26.71 7.70
N LEU A 221 14.19 25.58 7.66
CA LEU A 221 12.87 25.42 8.29
C LEU A 221 12.93 25.07 9.79
N THR A 222 14.09 24.69 10.32
CA THR A 222 14.30 24.48 11.77
C THR A 222 14.80 25.72 12.50
N ALA A 223 15.27 26.74 11.75
CA ALA A 223 15.80 27.97 12.32
C ALA A 223 14.78 28.69 13.24
N SER A 224 15.27 29.28 14.33
CA SER A 224 14.46 30.15 15.17
C SER A 224 13.98 31.36 14.35
N GLY A 225 12.68 31.60 14.33
CA GLY A 225 12.11 32.68 13.51
C GLY A 225 12.19 32.43 12.00
N TRP A 226 12.24 31.16 11.56
CA TRP A 226 12.27 30.78 10.15
C TRP A 226 11.22 31.53 9.30
N ASN A 227 11.60 31.81 8.06
CA ASN A 227 10.83 32.65 7.15
C ASN A 227 9.52 31.95 6.73
N ARG A 228 8.39 32.43 7.25
CA ARG A 228 7.04 31.96 6.82
C ARG A 228 6.59 32.60 5.50
N GLY A 229 7.31 33.63 5.04
CA GLY A 229 6.88 34.57 4.01
C GLY A 229 5.59 35.30 4.39
N LYS A 230 5.02 36.07 3.45
CA LYS A 230 3.65 36.60 3.57
C LYS A 230 2.62 35.52 3.23
N SER A 231 2.74 34.33 3.82
CA SER A 231 1.76 33.25 3.65
C SER A 231 0.37 33.72 4.11
N CYS A 232 -0.64 33.49 3.29
CA CYS A 232 -2.04 33.75 3.63
C CYS A 232 -2.67 32.64 4.50
N TRP A 233 -1.94 31.55 4.76
CA TRP A 233 -2.46 30.31 5.36
C TRP A 233 -1.86 29.94 6.73
N ASN A 234 -1.50 30.93 7.55
CA ASN A 234 -1.11 30.69 8.95
C ASN A 234 -2.32 30.75 9.90
N MET A 235 -3.34 29.93 9.63
CA MET A 235 -4.53 29.86 10.48
C MET A 235 -4.34 28.88 11.63
N TYR A 236 -4.45 29.40 12.84
CA TYR A 236 -4.41 28.61 14.06
C TYR A 236 -5.79 28.62 14.71
N ASP A 237 -6.45 27.46 14.68
CA ASP A 237 -7.73 27.17 15.33
C ASP A 237 -7.79 25.67 15.71
N PRO A 238 -7.26 25.31 16.90
CA PRO A 238 -7.20 23.92 17.36
C PRO A 238 -8.56 23.24 17.53
N GLU A 239 -9.66 24.00 17.70
CA GLU A 239 -11.01 23.43 17.80
C GLU A 239 -11.45 22.84 16.45
N LEU A 240 -10.93 23.40 15.35
CA LEU A 240 -11.14 22.95 13.99
C LEU A 240 -10.00 22.03 13.48
N GLY A 241 -9.02 21.71 14.33
CA GLY A 241 -7.85 20.91 13.95
C GLY A 241 -6.87 21.66 13.03
N LEU A 242 -6.85 23.00 13.10
CA LEU A 242 -5.96 23.84 12.31
C LEU A 242 -4.79 24.32 13.18
N PHE A 243 -3.59 23.86 12.88
CA PHE A 243 -2.37 24.17 13.65
C PHE A 243 -1.41 25.09 12.88
N GLY A 244 -1.93 25.89 11.95
CA GLY A 244 -1.13 26.80 11.13
C GLY A 244 -0.08 26.08 10.28
N ASP A 245 1.07 26.72 10.10
CA ASP A 245 2.17 26.20 9.29
C ASP A 245 2.87 24.99 9.92
N ASP A 246 2.63 24.68 11.21
CA ASP A 246 3.35 23.61 11.92
C ASP A 246 3.07 22.22 11.35
N ILE A 247 1.80 21.90 11.06
CA ILE A 247 1.45 20.61 10.44
C ILE A 247 2.00 20.49 9.01
N ILE A 248 1.96 21.58 8.24
CA ILE A 248 2.48 21.60 6.87
C ILE A 248 3.99 21.37 6.90
N ARG A 249 4.69 22.03 7.82
CA ARG A 249 6.12 21.84 8.06
C ARG A 249 6.43 20.42 8.52
N ALA A 250 5.65 19.85 9.43
CA ALA A 250 5.79 18.47 9.86
C ALA A 250 5.64 17.49 8.69
N VAL A 251 4.71 17.73 7.77
CA VAL A 251 4.57 16.95 6.54
C VAL A 251 5.83 17.06 5.66
N VAL A 252 6.39 18.26 5.48
CA VAL A 252 7.65 18.43 4.73
C VAL A 252 8.76 17.57 5.31
N PHE A 253 8.94 17.57 6.63
CA PHE A 253 9.95 16.71 7.28
C PHE A 253 9.61 15.22 7.18
N ALA A 254 8.34 14.83 7.25
CA ALA A 254 7.90 13.45 7.09
C ALA A 254 8.27 12.87 5.71
N TYR A 255 8.16 13.67 4.64
CA TYR A 255 8.63 13.29 3.28
C TYR A 255 10.12 12.91 3.23
N PHE A 256 10.92 13.30 4.22
CA PHE A 256 12.34 12.98 4.34
C PHE A 256 12.65 11.98 5.46
N GLY A 257 11.63 11.38 6.09
CA GLY A 257 11.82 10.43 7.18
C GLY A 257 12.54 11.05 8.37
N MET A 258 12.13 12.26 8.76
CA MET A 258 12.66 13.02 9.89
C MET A 258 11.64 13.10 11.03
N GLU A 259 10.86 12.04 11.29
CA GLU A 259 9.80 12.05 12.29
C GLU A 259 10.30 12.04 13.76
N GLU A 260 11.61 11.86 13.96
CA GLU A 260 12.24 11.85 15.28
C GLU A 260 12.15 13.19 16.02
N HIS A 261 11.92 14.31 15.30
CA HIS A 261 11.78 15.62 15.93
C HIS A 261 10.50 15.70 16.77
N GLU A 262 10.63 16.18 18.00
CA GLU A 262 9.51 16.27 18.96
C GLU A 262 8.33 17.09 18.44
N SER A 263 8.58 18.16 17.68
CA SER A 263 7.51 18.94 17.05
C SER A 263 6.69 18.13 16.04
N ILE A 264 7.30 17.15 15.37
CA ILE A 264 6.62 16.30 14.38
C ILE A 264 5.81 15.22 15.09
N LYS A 265 6.36 14.60 16.14
CA LYS A 265 5.60 13.66 16.99
C LYS A 265 4.34 14.30 17.58
N GLN A 266 4.43 15.57 17.98
CA GLN A 266 3.27 16.33 18.44
C GLN A 266 2.21 16.51 17.34
N GLU A 267 2.61 16.80 16.10
CA GLU A 267 1.69 16.89 14.97
C GLU A 267 1.09 15.53 14.59
N ILE A 268 1.84 14.43 14.72
CA ILE A 268 1.32 13.06 14.52
C ILE A 268 0.19 12.80 15.51
N GLN A 269 0.40 13.11 16.80
CA GLN A 269 -0.64 12.95 17.81
C GLN A 269 -1.87 13.82 17.50
N ARG A 270 -1.67 15.08 17.09
CA ARG A 270 -2.76 15.98 16.70
C ARG A 270 -3.56 15.46 15.50
N ALA A 271 -2.91 14.79 14.55
CA ALA A 271 -3.58 14.14 13.43
C ALA A 271 -4.52 13.01 13.89
N PHE A 272 -4.09 12.19 14.86
CA PHE A 272 -4.94 11.18 15.50
C PHE A 272 -6.12 11.81 16.25
N ASP A 273 -5.85 12.86 17.04
CA ASP A 273 -6.89 13.56 17.79
C ASP A 273 -7.96 14.15 16.85
N CYS A 274 -7.55 14.64 15.67
CA CYS A 274 -8.47 15.14 14.65
C CYS A 274 -9.38 14.01 14.11
N LEU A 275 -8.80 12.86 13.76
CA LEU A 275 -9.54 11.70 13.29
C LEU A 275 -10.51 11.13 14.35
N GLU A 276 -10.08 11.09 15.62
CA GLU A 276 -10.93 10.65 16.71
C GLU A 276 -12.14 11.58 16.90
N ARG A 277 -11.98 12.89 16.73
CA ARG A 277 -13.07 13.86 16.89
C ARG A 277 -14.17 13.68 15.85
N VAL A 278 -13.82 13.50 14.56
CA VAL A 278 -14.85 13.24 13.53
C VAL A 278 -15.56 11.91 13.77
N ASN A 279 -14.87 10.92 14.34
CA ASN A 279 -15.46 9.63 14.66
C ASN A 279 -16.58 9.70 15.70
N ARG A 280 -16.75 10.83 16.41
CA ARG A 280 -17.83 11.07 17.37
C ARG A 280 -19.14 11.51 16.71
N ALA A 281 -19.11 11.92 15.44
CA ALA A 281 -20.30 12.39 14.72
C ALA A 281 -21.05 11.21 14.08
N ASN A 282 -22.37 11.13 14.25
CA ASN A 282 -23.18 10.09 13.61
C ASN A 282 -23.74 10.50 12.24
N ALA A 283 -23.70 11.80 11.95
CA ALA A 283 -24.18 12.35 10.69
C ALA A 283 -23.41 13.63 10.32
N VAL A 284 -23.31 13.92 9.02
CA VAL A 284 -22.66 15.15 8.53
C VAL A 284 -23.31 16.41 9.10
N SER A 285 -24.63 16.38 9.37
CA SER A 285 -25.35 17.48 10.01
C SER A 285 -24.87 17.82 11.42
N GLU A 286 -24.18 16.91 12.10
CA GLU A 286 -23.56 17.18 13.41
C GLU A 286 -22.23 17.92 13.27
N VAL A 287 -21.56 17.78 12.12
CA VAL A 287 -20.26 18.38 11.81
C VAL A 287 -20.39 19.78 11.21
N ILE A 288 -21.56 20.13 10.67
CA ILE A 288 -21.79 21.39 9.97
C ILE A 288 -22.81 22.29 10.66
N GLU A 289 -22.67 23.59 10.47
CA GLU A 289 -23.71 24.59 10.71
C GLU A 289 -23.86 25.53 9.50
N ILE A 290 -24.96 26.27 9.42
CA ILE A 290 -25.19 27.23 8.33
C ILE A 290 -24.73 28.62 8.76
N TYR A 291 -23.81 29.20 8.00
CA TYR A 291 -23.40 30.60 8.13
C TYR A 291 -23.47 31.30 6.77
N ARG A 292 -24.28 32.36 6.69
CA ARG A 292 -24.52 33.13 5.45
C ARG A 292 -24.89 32.24 4.25
N GLY A 293 -25.76 31.24 4.48
CA GLY A 293 -26.24 30.32 3.45
C GLY A 293 -25.21 29.29 2.97
N LYS A 294 -24.07 29.16 3.64
CA LYS A 294 -23.04 28.16 3.34
C LYS A 294 -22.82 27.24 4.55
N ASN A 295 -22.47 25.97 4.30
CA ASN A 295 -22.07 25.07 5.37
C ASN A 295 -20.70 25.46 5.89
N VAL A 296 -20.54 25.54 7.21
CA VAL A 296 -19.26 25.74 7.87
C VAL A 296 -19.06 24.66 8.93
N HIS A 297 -17.80 24.40 9.29
CA HIS A 297 -17.50 23.49 10.40
C HIS A 297 -18.13 23.98 11.70
N LYS A 298 -18.80 23.07 12.40
CA LYS A 298 -19.21 23.28 13.78
C LYS A 298 -17.99 23.10 14.70
N PRO A 299 -17.75 24.02 15.66
CA PRO A 299 -16.66 23.89 16.61
C PRO A 299 -16.70 22.53 17.34
N GLY A 300 -15.53 21.93 17.56
CA GLY A 300 -15.37 20.63 18.20
C GLY A 300 -15.39 19.43 17.24
N PHE A 301 -15.86 19.58 16.01
CA PHE A 301 -15.75 18.57 14.95
C PHE A 301 -14.72 19.00 13.90
N ALA A 302 -13.52 18.43 13.98
CA ALA A 302 -12.47 18.64 13.01
C ALA A 302 -12.50 17.53 11.95
N LEU A 303 -12.71 17.87 10.67
CA LEU A 303 -12.53 16.91 9.60
C LEU A 303 -11.04 16.80 9.26
N PRO A 304 -10.50 15.59 9.04
CA PRO A 304 -9.14 15.45 8.56
C PRO A 304 -9.00 16.04 7.15
N TRP A 305 -8.15 17.05 7.00
CA TRP A 305 -7.66 17.51 5.69
C TRP A 305 -6.46 16.68 5.20
N SER A 306 -6.02 16.96 3.97
CA SER A 306 -4.92 16.25 3.31
C SER A 306 -3.61 16.23 4.11
N TYR A 307 -3.32 17.24 4.93
CA TYR A 307 -2.07 17.28 5.71
C TYR A 307 -2.06 16.30 6.88
N HIS A 308 -3.19 16.08 7.57
CA HIS A 308 -3.28 15.01 8.56
C HIS A 308 -2.99 13.65 7.92
N LEU A 309 -3.57 13.40 6.73
CA LEU A 309 -3.37 12.15 6.01
C LEU A 309 -1.93 12.00 5.50
N LYS A 310 -1.36 13.04 4.90
CA LYS A 310 0.05 13.00 4.45
C LYS A 310 1.00 12.75 5.61
N LEU A 311 0.78 13.41 6.75
CA LEU A 311 1.64 13.24 7.91
C LEU A 311 1.67 11.79 8.36
N LEU A 312 0.50 11.19 8.58
CA LEU A 312 0.39 9.79 8.96
C LEU A 312 0.98 8.86 7.89
N ALA A 313 0.71 9.09 6.61
CA ALA A 313 1.19 8.24 5.52
C ALA A 313 2.72 8.22 5.34
N PHE A 314 3.42 9.29 5.71
CA PHE A 314 4.88 9.42 5.56
C PHE A 314 5.64 9.27 6.90
N THR A 315 4.99 8.73 7.92
CA THR A 315 5.57 8.50 9.26
C THR A 315 5.34 7.05 9.67
N GLU A 316 6.24 6.46 10.46
CA GLU A 316 6.21 5.05 10.83
C GLU A 316 6.07 4.83 12.35
N SER A 317 6.49 5.79 13.16
CA SER A 317 6.56 5.69 14.63
C SER A 317 5.23 5.35 15.32
N TRP A 318 4.09 5.62 14.66
CA TRP A 318 2.75 5.33 15.18
C TRP A 318 2.18 3.98 14.72
N LYS A 319 2.81 3.29 13.76
CA LYS A 319 2.25 2.08 13.11
C LYS A 319 2.41 0.81 13.95
N ASP A 320 1.76 0.78 15.10
CA ASP A 320 1.53 -0.44 15.86
C ASP A 320 0.14 -1.04 15.54
N PRO A 321 -0.09 -2.34 15.84
CA PRO A 321 -1.35 -3.00 15.53
C PRO A 321 -2.60 -2.32 16.11
N ASN A 322 -2.51 -1.70 17.28
CA ASN A 322 -3.63 -1.03 17.93
C ASN A 322 -3.95 0.30 17.21
N ASN A 323 -2.94 1.10 16.91
CA ASN A 323 -3.14 2.35 16.16
C ASN A 323 -3.62 2.10 14.72
N LEU A 324 -3.13 1.06 14.05
CA LEU A 324 -3.62 0.66 12.72
C LEU A 324 -5.10 0.28 12.76
N GLN A 325 -5.53 -0.46 13.79
CA GLN A 325 -6.93 -0.85 13.95
C GLN A 325 -7.82 0.39 14.20
N ARG A 326 -7.43 1.26 15.13
CA ARG A 326 -8.15 2.51 15.41
C ARG A 326 -8.27 3.40 14.18
N LEU A 327 -7.18 3.55 13.42
CA LEU A 327 -7.16 4.36 12.21
C LEU A 327 -8.11 3.78 11.15
N ALA A 328 -8.12 2.46 10.96
CA ALA A 328 -9.03 1.79 10.03
C ALA A 328 -10.49 2.06 10.41
N GLU A 329 -10.84 1.94 11.69
CA GLU A 329 -12.20 2.24 12.21
C GLU A 329 -12.59 3.70 11.96
N TYR A 330 -11.70 4.65 12.23
CA TYR A 330 -11.96 6.08 12.00
C TYR A 330 -12.17 6.40 10.52
N ILE A 331 -11.38 5.79 9.63
CA ILE A 331 -11.51 5.99 8.19
C ILE A 331 -12.77 5.30 7.66
N GLU A 332 -13.10 4.09 8.12
CA GLU A 332 -14.35 3.42 7.75
C GLU A 332 -15.57 4.27 8.10
N HIS A 333 -15.60 4.82 9.32
CA HIS A 333 -16.66 5.71 9.76
C HIS A 333 -16.72 7.00 8.93
N LEU A 334 -15.56 7.63 8.66
CA LEU A 334 -15.48 8.82 7.80
C LEU A 334 -16.01 8.55 6.39
N ILE A 335 -15.73 7.37 5.82
CA ILE A 335 -16.29 6.93 4.54
C ILE A 335 -17.81 6.77 4.65
N GLY A 336 -18.32 6.21 5.75
CA GLY A 336 -19.75 6.08 6.03
C GLY A 336 -20.48 7.43 6.04
N LEU A 337 -19.84 8.48 6.56
CA LEU A 337 -20.36 9.86 6.55
C LEU A 337 -20.36 10.50 5.16
N SER A 338 -19.51 10.05 4.23
CA SER A 338 -19.46 10.59 2.87
C SER A 338 -20.71 10.22 2.05
N PRO A 339 -21.17 11.04 1.09
CA PRO A 339 -20.49 12.21 0.53
C PRO A 339 -20.61 13.48 1.39
N PHE A 340 -19.51 14.24 1.48
CA PHE A 340 -19.50 15.53 2.15
C PHE A 340 -19.95 16.68 1.23
N PRO A 341 -20.74 17.65 1.71
CA PRO A 341 -21.03 18.87 0.97
C PRO A 341 -19.78 19.79 0.91
N ASP A 342 -19.89 20.94 0.24
CA ASP A 342 -18.92 22.02 0.45
C ASP A 342 -19.03 22.53 1.89
N ILE A 343 -17.94 22.41 2.65
CA ILE A 343 -17.82 22.85 4.04
C ILE A 343 -16.68 23.87 4.13
N TYR A 344 -16.97 25.07 4.59
CA TYR A 344 -16.00 26.15 4.75
C TYR A 344 -15.49 26.24 6.19
N ILE A 345 -14.29 26.79 6.36
CA ILE A 345 -13.84 27.25 7.69
C ILE A 345 -14.39 28.66 7.91
N LYS A 346 -15.04 28.87 9.05
CA LYS A 346 -15.40 30.18 9.55
C LYS A 346 -14.27 30.70 10.43
N TYR A 347 -13.36 31.48 9.86
CA TYR A 347 -12.31 32.13 10.63
C TYR A 347 -12.69 33.59 10.87
N LYS A 348 -13.03 33.92 12.12
CA LYS A 348 -13.64 35.20 12.50
C LYS A 348 -14.94 35.43 11.69
N SER A 349 -14.95 36.43 10.82
CA SER A 349 -16.10 36.75 9.94
C SER A 349 -15.92 36.28 8.49
N GLN A 350 -14.75 35.72 8.15
CA GLN A 350 -14.40 35.30 6.81
C GLN A 350 -14.71 33.81 6.61
N LEU A 351 -15.15 33.48 5.39
CA LEU A 351 -15.32 32.10 4.95
C LEU A 351 -14.15 31.71 4.08
N ILE A 352 -13.47 30.64 4.47
CA ILE A 352 -12.27 30.18 3.80
C ILE A 352 -12.58 28.88 3.11
N ALA A 353 -12.26 28.88 1.81
CA ALA A 353 -12.56 27.81 0.88
C ALA A 353 -11.89 26.50 1.32
N PRO A 354 -12.54 25.39 0.97
CA PRO A 354 -12.81 24.30 1.90
C PRO A 354 -11.54 23.59 2.35
N ALA A 355 -11.35 23.44 3.67
CA ALA A 355 -10.39 22.50 4.24
C ALA A 355 -11.08 21.15 4.46
N ALA A 356 -11.35 20.46 3.36
CA ALA A 356 -12.06 19.18 3.38
C ALA A 356 -11.13 18.02 3.00
N ILE A 357 -11.56 16.81 3.34
CA ILE A 357 -11.04 15.60 2.70
C ILE A 357 -11.56 15.53 1.26
N PHE A 358 -10.68 15.15 0.34
CA PHE A 358 -11.03 14.88 -1.05
C PHE A 358 -10.58 13.46 -1.42
N PRO A 359 -11.32 12.71 -2.26
CA PRO A 359 -12.61 13.08 -2.84
C PRO A 359 -13.69 13.20 -1.76
N LYS A 360 -14.71 14.03 -2.02
CA LYS A 360 -15.81 14.25 -1.06
C LYS A 360 -16.68 13.03 -0.87
N ASP A 361 -16.79 12.21 -1.90
CA ASP A 361 -17.46 10.91 -1.88
C ASP A 361 -16.40 9.82 -1.86
N LEU A 362 -16.07 9.34 -0.67
CA LEU A 362 -14.99 8.38 -0.47
C LEU A 362 -15.41 6.95 -0.83
N LYS A 363 -16.72 6.67 -0.83
CA LYS A 363 -17.30 5.36 -1.18
C LYS A 363 -17.67 5.23 -2.65
N LYS A 364 -17.47 6.28 -3.45
CA LYS A 364 -17.78 6.26 -4.88
C LYS A 364 -16.97 5.16 -5.60
N SER A 365 -17.64 4.39 -6.46
CA SER A 365 -17.00 3.34 -7.26
C SER A 365 -16.07 3.97 -8.32
N LEU A 366 -14.93 3.32 -8.59
CA LEU A 366 -13.93 3.83 -9.54
C LEU A 366 -14.48 3.88 -10.96
N LYS A 367 -15.46 3.03 -11.27
CA LYS A 367 -16.13 2.96 -12.57
C LYS A 367 -16.92 4.23 -12.90
N ASP A 368 -17.32 4.98 -11.87
CA ASP A 368 -18.15 6.19 -12.00
C ASP A 368 -17.31 7.48 -11.93
N PHE A 369 -15.98 7.37 -11.95
CA PHE A 369 -15.08 8.50 -11.77
C PHE A 369 -14.96 9.38 -13.02
N GLY A 370 -15.09 10.69 -12.82
CA GLY A 370 -14.61 11.69 -13.75
C GLY A 370 -13.15 12.08 -13.48
N ASP A 371 -12.60 13.01 -14.28
CA ASP A 371 -11.20 13.45 -14.17
C ASP A 371 -10.85 13.97 -12.76
N LYS A 372 -11.73 14.76 -12.15
CA LYS A 372 -11.53 15.30 -10.81
C LYS A 372 -11.57 14.23 -9.72
N ASP A 373 -12.39 13.21 -9.89
CA ASP A 373 -12.46 12.09 -8.93
C ASP A 373 -11.15 11.31 -8.96
N TRP A 374 -10.64 11.00 -10.14
CA TRP A 374 -9.32 10.36 -10.31
C TRP A 374 -8.19 11.16 -9.66
N PHE A 375 -8.19 12.48 -9.86
CA PHE A 375 -7.15 13.35 -9.32
C PHE A 375 -7.07 13.25 -7.80
N TRP A 376 -8.22 13.41 -7.13
CA TRP A 376 -8.30 13.36 -5.68
C TRP A 376 -8.12 11.94 -5.14
N TRP A 377 -8.61 10.94 -5.86
CA TRP A 377 -8.46 9.56 -5.46
C TRP A 377 -7.00 9.13 -5.44
N PHE A 378 -6.19 9.41 -6.46
CA PHE A 378 -4.76 9.10 -6.41
C PHE A 378 -4.05 9.81 -5.24
N HIS A 379 -4.39 11.06 -4.99
CA HIS A 379 -3.81 11.85 -3.89
C HIS A 379 -4.18 11.37 -2.49
N THR A 380 -5.25 10.59 -2.34
CA THR A 380 -5.77 10.16 -1.04
C THR A 380 -5.64 8.65 -0.84
N PHE A 381 -5.92 7.85 -1.86
CA PHE A 381 -5.85 6.39 -1.80
C PHE A 381 -4.40 5.88 -1.67
N GLU A 382 -3.42 6.54 -2.31
CA GLU A 382 -2.00 6.24 -2.05
C GLU A 382 -1.64 6.46 -0.57
N LEU A 383 -2.21 7.48 0.08
CA LEU A 383 -1.99 7.74 1.50
C LEU A 383 -2.59 6.64 2.37
N PHE A 384 -3.82 6.20 2.09
CA PHE A 384 -4.43 5.07 2.81
C PHE A 384 -3.64 3.77 2.61
N ALA A 385 -3.09 3.54 1.42
CA ALA A 385 -2.21 2.41 1.17
C ALA A 385 -0.95 2.50 2.03
N ARG A 386 -0.23 3.63 1.99
CA ARG A 386 0.99 3.86 2.81
C ARG A 386 0.75 3.72 4.32
N MET A 387 -0.45 4.08 4.79
CA MET A 387 -0.87 3.88 6.19
C MET A 387 -1.09 2.41 6.55
N GLY A 388 -1.23 1.49 5.60
CA GLY A 388 -1.48 0.07 5.84
C GLY A 388 -2.92 -0.28 6.22
N ILE A 389 -3.90 0.56 5.83
CA ILE A 389 -5.31 0.38 6.24
C ILE A 389 -6.23 -0.14 5.13
N VAL A 390 -5.79 -0.19 3.88
CA VAL A 390 -6.64 -0.49 2.71
C VAL A 390 -7.37 -1.83 2.85
N LEU A 391 -6.67 -2.89 3.27
CA LEU A 391 -7.27 -4.22 3.42
C LEU A 391 -8.19 -4.35 4.65
N LYS A 392 -8.09 -3.42 5.60
CA LYS A 392 -8.89 -3.40 6.84
C LYS A 392 -10.23 -2.69 6.67
N VAL A 393 -10.34 -1.80 5.68
CA VAL A 393 -11.54 -0.99 5.44
C VAL A 393 -12.30 -1.52 4.22
N PRO A 394 -13.55 -2.03 4.35
CA PRO A 394 -14.26 -2.70 3.26
C PRO A 394 -14.39 -1.89 1.97
N ALA A 395 -14.70 -0.59 2.08
CA ALA A 395 -14.83 0.29 0.91
C ALA A 395 -13.50 0.48 0.18
N LEU A 396 -12.39 0.63 0.92
CA LEU A 396 -11.07 0.75 0.32
C LEU A 396 -10.63 -0.55 -0.34
N LYS A 397 -10.88 -1.69 0.31
CA LYS A 397 -10.64 -3.02 -0.27
C LYS A 397 -11.41 -3.24 -1.58
N SER A 398 -12.65 -2.76 -1.67
CA SER A 398 -13.43 -2.80 -2.92
C SER A 398 -12.78 -1.96 -4.02
N GLN A 399 -12.41 -0.71 -3.72
CA GLN A 399 -11.72 0.15 -4.69
C GLN A 399 -10.35 -0.41 -5.12
N LEU A 400 -9.62 -1.07 -4.22
CA LEU A 400 -8.38 -1.79 -4.57
C LEU A 400 -8.64 -2.90 -5.59
N ALA A 401 -9.70 -3.70 -5.40
CA ALA A 401 -10.10 -4.73 -6.35
C ALA A 401 -10.47 -4.13 -7.71
N GLU A 402 -11.21 -3.01 -7.73
CA GLU A 402 -11.54 -2.29 -8.95
C GLU A 402 -10.28 -1.74 -9.66
N LEU A 403 -9.30 -1.23 -8.92
CA LEU A 403 -8.01 -0.83 -9.49
C LEU A 403 -7.32 -2.03 -10.16
N LYS A 404 -7.27 -3.20 -9.48
CA LYS A 404 -6.68 -4.42 -10.05
C LYS A 404 -7.37 -4.83 -11.35
N ASP A 405 -8.70 -4.72 -11.41
CA ASP A 405 -9.45 -5.02 -12.63
C ASP A 405 -9.10 -4.03 -13.76
N ILE A 406 -9.01 -2.74 -13.46
CA ILE A 406 -8.63 -1.68 -14.41
C ILE A 406 -7.22 -1.96 -14.98
N LEU A 407 -6.26 -2.28 -14.11
CA LEU A 407 -4.89 -2.60 -14.53
C LEU A 407 -4.87 -3.87 -15.36
N SER A 408 -5.60 -4.92 -14.94
CA SER A 408 -5.68 -6.19 -15.67
C SER A 408 -6.23 -6.00 -17.09
N GLN A 409 -7.25 -5.17 -17.27
CA GLN A 409 -7.78 -4.80 -18.59
C GLN A 409 -6.81 -3.98 -19.45
N GLY A 410 -5.83 -3.32 -18.81
CA GLY A 410 -4.81 -2.51 -19.44
C GLY A 410 -3.47 -3.22 -19.66
N ASP A 411 -3.41 -4.55 -19.59
CA ASP A 411 -2.16 -5.32 -19.60
C ASP A 411 -1.18 -4.87 -18.51
N GLY A 412 -1.73 -4.56 -17.33
CA GLY A 412 -1.02 -4.07 -16.15
C GLY A 412 -0.79 -2.56 -16.13
N PHE A 413 -1.07 -1.84 -17.22
CA PHE A 413 -0.97 -0.38 -17.29
C PHE A 413 -2.28 0.31 -16.91
N PHE A 414 -2.17 1.48 -16.28
CA PHE A 414 -3.31 2.36 -16.07
C PHE A 414 -3.62 3.15 -17.37
N ARG A 415 -4.65 2.74 -18.12
CA ARG A 415 -4.94 3.28 -19.48
C ARG A 415 -6.02 4.36 -19.55
N ILE A 416 -6.51 4.84 -18.41
CA ILE A 416 -7.52 5.91 -18.37
C ILE A 416 -6.79 7.25 -18.40
N LYS A 417 -6.80 7.95 -19.54
CA LYS A 417 -6.13 9.25 -19.67
C LYS A 417 -6.95 10.35 -19.00
N PRO A 418 -6.45 11.00 -17.93
CA PRO A 418 -7.15 12.14 -17.36
C PRO A 418 -7.03 13.37 -18.27
N LYS A 419 -8.04 14.24 -18.24
CA LYS A 419 -8.03 15.52 -18.99
C LYS A 419 -7.74 16.75 -18.13
N ASP A 420 -7.84 16.64 -16.80
CA ASP A 420 -7.57 17.77 -15.91
C ASP A 420 -6.07 18.12 -15.96
N TYR A 421 -5.78 19.41 -16.16
CA TYR A 421 -4.40 19.87 -16.30
C TYR A 421 -3.61 19.73 -14.98
N CYS A 422 -4.28 19.63 -13.83
CA CYS A 422 -3.65 19.56 -12.52
C CYS A 422 -2.80 18.29 -12.33
N PHE A 423 -3.09 17.23 -13.09
CA PHE A 423 -2.30 16.01 -13.08
C PHE A 423 -0.85 16.24 -13.53
N ALA A 424 -0.63 17.15 -14.48
CA ALA A 424 0.68 17.44 -15.07
C ALA A 424 1.46 18.53 -14.33
N LYS A 425 1.03 18.92 -13.12
CA LYS A 425 1.59 20.07 -12.39
C LYS A 425 1.88 19.75 -10.94
N TRP A 426 2.89 20.43 -10.42
CA TRP A 426 3.29 20.38 -9.03
C TRP A 426 3.01 21.71 -8.35
N SER A 427 2.40 21.62 -7.17
CA SER A 427 2.15 22.74 -6.26
C SER A 427 1.88 22.19 -4.87
N VAL A 428 1.59 23.04 -3.89
CA VAL A 428 1.15 22.60 -2.56
C VAL A 428 -0.09 21.70 -2.60
N TYR A 429 -0.94 21.81 -3.62
CA TYR A 429 -2.18 21.01 -3.75
C TYR A 429 -2.16 19.96 -4.89
N THR A 430 -1.13 19.93 -5.72
CA THR A 430 -1.07 19.03 -6.89
C THR A 430 0.28 18.34 -6.98
N GLY A 431 0.35 17.09 -7.46
CA GLY A 431 1.64 16.45 -7.69
C GLY A 431 1.53 14.95 -7.92
N LEU A 432 1.39 14.56 -9.19
CA LEU A 432 1.40 13.16 -9.63
C LEU A 432 2.44 12.92 -10.74
N ALA A 433 2.80 13.97 -11.49
CA ALA A 433 3.63 13.92 -12.70
C ALA A 433 5.14 13.93 -12.46
N LEU A 434 5.78 12.77 -12.36
CA LEU A 434 7.25 12.66 -12.36
C LEU A 434 7.83 12.72 -13.77
N GLU A 435 7.08 12.38 -14.83
CA GLU A 435 7.53 12.62 -16.20
C GLU A 435 7.52 14.12 -16.53
N GLU A 436 8.58 14.60 -17.21
CA GLU A 436 8.70 16.02 -17.60
C GLU A 436 7.62 16.44 -18.60
N ASP A 437 7.24 15.50 -19.47
CA ASP A 437 6.26 15.67 -20.54
C ASP A 437 5.19 14.58 -20.41
N TRP A 438 3.91 14.98 -20.39
CA TRP A 438 2.76 14.06 -20.39
C TRP A 438 2.23 13.71 -21.79
N LYS A 439 2.93 14.07 -22.86
CA LYS A 439 2.64 13.66 -24.24
C LYS A 439 3.13 12.23 -24.49
N LYS A 440 2.83 11.71 -25.70
CA LYS A 440 3.29 10.38 -26.17
C LYS A 440 3.07 9.25 -25.17
N ASN A 441 1.96 9.31 -24.42
CA ASN A 441 1.58 8.33 -23.40
C ASN A 441 2.46 8.28 -22.15
N LYS A 442 3.35 9.24 -21.92
CA LYS A 442 4.16 9.32 -20.68
C LYS A 442 3.33 9.48 -19.41
N TRP A 443 2.17 10.14 -19.48
CA TRP A 443 1.18 10.19 -18.40
C TRP A 443 0.82 8.80 -17.85
N MET A 444 0.86 7.76 -18.70
CA MET A 444 0.56 6.38 -18.32
C MET A 444 1.61 5.84 -17.36
N TYR A 445 2.88 6.22 -17.52
CA TYR A 445 3.95 5.78 -16.64
C TYR A 445 3.81 6.34 -15.23
N ASP A 446 3.44 7.61 -15.11
CA ASP A 446 3.14 8.22 -13.80
C ASP A 446 1.99 7.52 -13.09
N LEU A 447 0.84 7.36 -13.76
CA LEU A 447 -0.34 6.76 -13.13
C LEU A 447 -0.19 5.25 -12.89
N THR A 448 0.54 4.55 -13.75
CA THR A 448 0.88 3.15 -13.53
C THR A 448 1.85 3.00 -12.36
N PHE A 449 2.86 3.88 -12.24
CA PHE A 449 3.77 3.90 -11.09
C PHE A 449 3.02 4.16 -9.78
N ARG A 450 2.11 5.14 -9.74
CA ARG A 450 1.25 5.41 -8.58
C ARG A 450 0.39 4.20 -8.21
N SER A 451 -0.15 3.52 -9.23
CA SER A 451 -0.91 2.28 -9.03
C SER A 451 -0.04 1.16 -8.44
N LEU A 452 1.21 1.01 -8.89
CA LEU A 452 2.15 0.04 -8.30
C LEU A 452 2.49 0.37 -6.85
N LEU A 453 2.65 1.64 -6.49
CA LEU A 453 2.83 2.04 -5.08
C LEU A 453 1.62 1.65 -4.23
N ILE A 454 0.39 1.92 -4.71
CA ILE A 454 -0.85 1.51 -4.04
C ILE A 454 -0.87 0.00 -3.82
N LEU A 455 -0.58 -0.79 -4.86
CA LEU A 455 -0.52 -2.25 -4.75
C LEU A 455 0.56 -2.71 -3.77
N LYS A 456 1.75 -2.11 -3.81
CA LYS A 456 2.88 -2.46 -2.92
C LYS A 456 2.53 -2.21 -1.46
N TYR A 457 2.05 -1.01 -1.14
CA TYR A 457 1.68 -0.64 0.22
C TYR A 457 0.40 -1.33 0.72
N SER A 458 -0.40 -1.90 -0.19
CA SER A 458 -1.53 -2.77 0.14
C SER A 458 -1.17 -4.26 0.17
N GLU A 459 0.12 -4.62 0.12
CA GLU A 459 0.63 -6.00 0.17
C GLU A 459 0.20 -6.91 -1.00
N GLU A 460 -0.27 -6.33 -2.11
CA GLU A 460 -0.72 -7.09 -3.30
C GLU A 460 0.45 -7.53 -4.19
N ILE A 461 1.56 -6.78 -4.17
CA ILE A 461 2.79 -7.12 -4.88
C ILE A 461 3.96 -7.21 -3.90
N SER A 462 4.72 -8.30 -4.00
CA SER A 462 5.85 -8.63 -3.12
C SER A 462 7.14 -8.02 -3.61
#